data_AF-A0A917V463-F1
#
_entry.id   AF-A0A917V463-F1
#
_cell.length_a   1.000
_cell.length_b   1.000
_cell.length_c   1.000
_cell.angle_alpha   90.00
_cell.angle_beta   90.00
_cell.angle_gamma   90.00
#
_symmetry.space_group_name_H-M   'P 1'
#
loop_
_entity.id
_entity.type
_entity.pdbx_description
1 polymer ?
#
loop_
_entity_poly.entity_id
_entity_poly.type
_entity_poly.pdbx_seq_one_letter_code
_entity_poly.pdbx_strand_id
1 'polypeptide(L)' 'MATGKTASKRGFASMSPEKQREIASKGGQSVPASKRSFSQNRELASEAGRKGGQSSTVPRPAETA' A
#
# COMPACT_ATOMS: atom_id res chain seq x y z
N MET A 1 10.04 -5.60 -29.71
CA MET A 1 8.97 -6.27 -28.95
C MET A 1 8.95 -5.69 -27.54
N ALA A 2 7.86 -5.02 -27.15
CA ALA A 2 7.72 -4.49 -25.80
C ALA A 2 7.44 -5.66 -24.83
N THR A 3 8.36 -5.89 -23.89
CA THR A 3 8.21 -6.92 -22.86
C THR A 3 7.11 -6.50 -21.89
N GLY A 4 6.01 -7.25 -21.91
CA GLY A 4 4.87 -7.07 -21.02
C GLY A 4 5.32 -7.11 -19.57
N LYS A 5 5.01 -6.04 -18.83
CA LYS A 5 5.27 -5.91 -17.40
C LYS A 5 4.41 -6.93 -16.65
N THR A 6 4.93 -8.13 -16.46
CA THR A 6 4.37 -9.08 -15.50
C THR A 6 4.37 -8.38 -14.14
N ALA A 7 3.19 -8.16 -13.57
CA ALA A 7 3.05 -7.70 -12.20
C ALA A 7 3.71 -8.76 -11.31
N SER A 8 5.01 -8.58 -11.06
CA SER A 8 5.80 -9.50 -10.27
C SER A 8 5.08 -9.67 -8.94
N LYS A 9 5.02 -10.90 -8.43
CA LYS A 9 4.56 -11.24 -7.05
C LYS A 9 5.53 -10.67 -5.99
N ARG A 10 6.04 -9.46 -6.22
CA ARG A 10 7.09 -8.77 -5.48
C ARG A 10 6.55 -7.38 -5.16
N GLY A 11 6.67 -6.98 -3.90
CA GLY A 11 6.23 -5.68 -3.42
C GLY A 11 5.16 -5.76 -2.34
N PHE A 12 4.88 -4.62 -1.73
CA PHE A 12 4.03 -4.49 -0.55
C PHE A 12 2.61 -5.02 -0.75
N ALA A 13 2.07 -4.86 -1.96
CA ALA A 13 0.73 -5.32 -2.33
C ALA A 13 0.61 -6.84 -2.56
N SER A 14 1.73 -7.54 -2.73
CA SER A 14 1.75 -9.00 -2.92
C SER A 14 1.99 -9.79 -1.61
N MET A 15 2.16 -9.10 -0.48
CA MET A 15 2.33 -9.73 0.84
C MET A 15 0.99 -10.14 1.46
N SER A 16 1.02 -11.03 2.46
CA SER A 16 -0.18 -11.37 3.23
C SER A 16 -0.73 -10.15 3.98
N PRO A 17 -2.06 -10.07 4.20
CA PRO A 17 -2.69 -8.91 4.85
C PRO A 17 -2.12 -8.61 6.24
N GLU A 18 -1.79 -9.65 7.00
CA GLU A 18 -1.17 -9.51 8.32
C GLU A 18 0.23 -8.91 8.22
N LYS A 19 1.06 -9.42 7.32
CA LYS A 19 2.43 -8.91 7.11
C LYS A 19 2.44 -7.48 6.60
N GLN A 20 1.48 -7.15 5.73
CA GLN A 20 1.29 -5.80 5.23
C GLN A 20 0.92 -4.82 6.36
N ARG A 21 -0.02 -5.22 7.23
CA ARG A 21 -0.40 -4.44 8.41
C ARG A 21 0.75 -4.28 9.40
N GLU A 22 1.51 -5.34 9.64
CA GLU A 22 2.65 -5.29 10.55
C GLU A 22 3.72 -4.31 10.05
N ILE A 23 4.10 -4.39 8.78
CA ILE A 23 5.10 -3.49 8.18
C ILE A 23 4.58 -2.05 8.12
N ALA A 24 3.30 -1.83 7.79
CA ALA A 24 2.69 -0.50 7.84
C ALA A 24 2.69 0.08 9.28
N SER A 25 2.36 -0.74 10.27
CA SER A 25 2.36 -0.36 11.68
C SER A 25 3.76 0.01 12.17
N LYS A 26 4.76 -0.83 11.85
CA LYS A 26 6.18 -0.58 12.16
C LYS A 26 6.71 0.68 11.49
N GLY A 27 6.41 0.88 10.20
CA GLY A 27 6.81 2.08 9.45
C GLY A 27 6.25 3.36 10.06
N GLY A 28 5.00 3.32 10.52
CA GLY A 28 4.42 4.45 11.25
C GLY A 28 5.03 4.67 12.64
N GLN A 29 5.31 3.59 13.39
CA GLN A 29 5.91 3.68 14.73
C GLN A 29 7.34 4.22 14.70
N SER A 30 8.05 4.08 13.57
CA SER A 30 9.39 4.66 13.38
C SER A 30 9.41 6.18 13.41
N VAL A 31 8.25 6.84 13.31
CA VAL A 31 8.12 8.29 13.43
C VAL A 31 7.58 8.63 14.83
N PRO A 32 8.29 9.44 15.65
CA PRO A 32 7.80 9.91 16.94
C PRO A 32 6.39 10.51 16.78
N ALA A 33 5.49 10.26 17.73
CA ALA A 33 4.09 10.72 17.65
C ALA A 33 3.97 12.23 17.36
N SER A 34 4.89 13.03 17.93
CA SER A 34 5.00 14.48 17.73
C SER A 34 5.39 14.90 16.31
N LYS A 35 6.09 14.06 15.53
CA LYS A 35 6.50 14.31 14.14
C LYS A 35 5.71 13.48 13.11
N ARG A 36 4.72 12.71 13.56
CA ARG A 36 3.95 11.81 12.71
C ARG A 36 2.86 12.62 12.01
N SER A 37 3.18 13.20 10.85
CA SER A 37 2.27 14.07 10.08
C SER A 37 0.90 13.41 9.82
N PHE A 38 0.89 12.09 9.62
CA PHE A 38 -0.32 11.29 9.42
C PHE A 38 -1.10 10.97 10.71
N SER A 39 -0.54 11.23 11.91
CA SER A 39 -1.25 11.09 13.19
C SER A 39 -1.86 12.39 13.69
N GLN A 40 -1.41 13.54 13.17
CA GLN A 40 -1.99 14.85 13.48
C GLN A 40 -3.40 14.99 12.90
N ASN A 41 -3.64 14.43 11.72
CA ASN A 41 -4.94 14.43 11.07
C ASN A 41 -5.29 13.03 10.51
N ARG A 42 -6.13 12.31 11.27
CA ARG A 42 -6.55 10.94 10.96
C ARG A 42 -7.35 10.84 9.67
N GLU A 43 -8.16 11.85 9.36
CA GLU A 43 -8.97 11.91 8.14
C GLU A 43 -8.06 12.01 6.92
N LEU A 44 -7.16 13.00 6.91
CA LEU A 44 -6.24 13.25 5.80
C LEU A 44 -5.30 12.05 5.53
N ALA A 45 -4.86 11.38 6.60
CA ALA A 45 -4.08 10.14 6.47
C ALA A 45 -4.88 8.98 5.86
N SER A 46 -6.15 8.83 6.25
CA SER A 46 -7.03 7.80 5.71
C SER A 46 -7.34 8.06 4.23
N GLU A 47 -7.57 9.32 3.86
CA GLU A 47 -7.78 9.72 2.47
C GLU A 47 -6.53 9.53 1.60
N ALA A 48 -5.35 9.93 2.09
CA ALA A 48 -4.08 9.73 1.40
C ALA A 48 -3.79 8.24 1.18
N GLY A 49 -4.03 7.40 2.20
CA GLY A 49 -3.90 5.95 2.10
C GLY A 49 -4.86 5.34 1.08
N ARG A 50 -6.14 5.75 1.11
CA ARG A 50 -7.16 5.33 0.14
C ARG A 50 -6.75 5.70 -1.29
N LYS A 51 -6.33 6.96 -1.51
CA LYS A 51 -5.90 7.46 -2.83
C LYS A 51 -4.67 6.70 -3.35
N GLY A 52 -3.68 6.44 -2.49
CA GLY A 52 -2.51 5.65 -2.84
C GLY A 52 -2.86 4.21 -3.24
N GLY A 53 -3.78 3.57 -2.51
CA GLY A 53 -4.29 2.24 -2.83
C GLY A 53 -5.05 2.18 -4.15
N GLN A 54 -5.85 3.23 -4.45
CA GLN A 54 -6.56 3.36 -5.72
C GLN A 54 -5.59 3.50 -6.90
N SER A 55 -4.55 4.33 -6.79
CA SER A 55 -3.52 4.45 -7.84
C SER A 55 -2.69 3.17 -8.04
N SER A 56 -2.67 2.28 -7.05
CA SER A 56 -1.94 1.01 -7.10
C SER A 56 -2.77 -0.14 -7.67
N THR A 57 -4.08 0.06 -7.87
CA THR A 57 -4.96 -0.92 -8.51
C THR A 57 -4.72 -0.89 -10.02
N VAL A 58 -3.65 -1.56 -10.44
CA VAL A 58 -3.64 -2.17 -11.77
C VAL A 58 -4.65 -3.31 -11.70
N PRO A 59 -5.76 -3.29 -12.47
CA PRO A 59 -6.67 -4.42 -12.51
C PRO A 59 -5.86 -5.64 -12.98
N ARG A 60 -5.73 -6.66 -12.12
CA ARG A 60 -5.25 -7.95 -12.59
C ARG A 60 -6.30 -8.44 -13.60
N PRO A 61 -5.91 -8.84 -14.82
CA PRO A 61 -6.87 -9.42 -15.74
C PRO A 61 -7.50 -10.62 -15.04
N ALA A 62 -8.84 -10.62 -14.99
CA ALA A 62 -9.60 -11.78 -14.54
C ALA A 62 -9.24 -12.92 -15.50
N GLU A 63 -8.47 -13.89 -15.01
CA GLU A 63 -8.20 -15.12 -15.73
C GLU A 63 -9.54 -15.86 -15.82
N THR A 64 -10.11 -15.84 -17.03
CA THR A 64 -11.22 -16.67 -17.47
C THR A 64 -10.95 -18.13 -17.17
N ALA A 65 -11.97 -18.79 -16.64
CA ALA A 65 -12.08 -20.25 -16.50
C ALA A 65 -11.89 -20.98 -17.84
#